data_AF-A0A1G0GDC9-F1
#
_entry.id   AF-A0A1G0GDC9-F1
#
_cell.length_a   1.000
_cell.length_b   1.000
_cell.length_c   1.000
_cell.angle_alpha   90.00
_cell.angle_beta   90.00
_cell.angle_gamma   90.00
#
_symmetry.space_group_name_H-M   'P 1'
#
loop_
_entity.id
_entity.type
_entity.pdbx_description
1 polymer ?
#
loop_
_entity_poly.entity_id
_entity_poly.type
_entity_poly.pdbx_seq_one_letter_code
_entity_poly.pdbx_strand_id
1 'polypeptide(L)'
;MRQIFIILMVLMTTYCSASFADSEQMKQTLAQIAEQLEAIRPLINQAQQEQSENPRVKIHFNSWTDANGVTHAGLSDDIKSIQYAVVAAINRTPVDPRTIKPLSNDFVDSSNTQNVTSGTNQISKANTNNTTNLADD
;
A
#
# COMPACT_ATOMS: atom_id res chain seq x y z
N MET A 1 -11.63 26.51 38.16
CA MET A 1 -12.21 25.18 37.83
C MET A 1 -12.69 25.07 36.38
N ARG A 2 -13.61 25.91 35.89
CA ARG A 2 -14.13 25.83 34.49
C ARG A 2 -13.06 25.91 33.40
N GLN A 3 -12.09 26.82 33.55
CA GLN A 3 -11.01 27.03 32.57
C GLN A 3 -10.02 25.86 32.51
N ILE A 4 -9.77 25.21 33.65
CA ILE A 4 -8.89 24.02 33.74
C ILE A 4 -9.52 22.84 32.98
N PHE A 5 -10.85 22.69 33.08
CA PHE A 5 -11.57 21.65 32.34
C PHE A 5 -11.50 21.85 30.83
N ILE A 6 -11.59 23.10 30.36
CA ILE A 6 -11.49 23.44 28.94
C ILE A 6 -10.07 23.17 28.41
N ILE A 7 -9.03 23.56 29.18
CA ILE A 7 -7.63 23.29 28.80
C ILE A 7 -7.35 21.79 28.75
N LEU A 8 -7.87 21.02 29.71
CA LEU A 8 -7.73 19.56 29.73
C LEU A 8 -8.42 18.91 28.53
N MET A 9 -9.60 19.40 28.13
CA MET A 9 -10.33 18.88 26.99
C MET A 9 -9.61 19.18 25.66
N VAL A 10 -9.09 20.40 25.49
CA VAL A 10 -8.31 20.79 24.30
C VAL A 10 -7.03 19.94 24.20
N LEU A 11 -6.35 19.72 25.34
CA LEU A 11 -5.15 18.90 25.39
C LEU A 11 -5.43 17.46 24.95
N MET A 12 -6.56 16.85 25.36
CA MET A 12 -6.92 15.50 24.93
C MET A 12 -7.26 15.40 23.44
N THR A 13 -7.81 16.45 22.83
CA THR A 13 -8.08 16.44 21.39
C THR A 13 -6.81 16.52 20.54
N THR A 14 -5.72 17.09 21.06
CA THR A 14 -4.43 17.18 20.35
C THR A 14 -3.58 15.90 20.41
N TYR A 15 -3.90 14.98 21.35
CA TYR A 15 -3.23 13.68 21.46
C TYR A 15 -3.84 12.59 20.58
N CYS A 16 -4.87 12.91 19.79
CA CYS A 16 -5.41 11.98 18.80
C CYS A 16 -4.44 11.89 17.62
N SER A 17 -3.36 11.12 17.78
CA SER A 17 -2.40 10.81 16.73
C SER A 17 -3.14 10.13 15.58
N ALA A 18 -3.20 10.78 14.43
CA ALA A 18 -3.62 10.15 13.20
C ALA A 18 -2.69 8.97 12.90
N SER A 19 -3.20 7.74 12.96
CA SER A 19 -2.47 6.56 12.52
C SER A 19 -2.53 6.53 10.99
N PHE A 20 -1.41 6.89 10.36
CA PHE A 20 -1.24 6.71 8.93
C PHE A 20 -0.79 5.27 8.66
N ALA A 21 -1.27 4.67 7.58
CA ALA A 21 -0.84 3.35 7.17
C ALA A 21 0.67 3.37 6.84
N ASP A 22 1.47 2.65 7.64
CA ASP A 22 2.90 2.55 7.43
C ASP A 22 3.21 1.55 6.32
N SER A 23 3.59 2.09 5.16
CA SER A 23 3.94 1.29 3.99
C SER A 23 5.19 0.43 4.19
N GLU A 24 6.10 0.82 5.08
CA GLU A 24 7.33 0.08 5.37
C GLU A 24 7.01 -1.13 6.25
N GLN A 25 6.28 -0.91 7.34
CA GLN A 25 5.81 -1.99 8.20
C GLN A 25 4.96 -3.01 7.43
N MET A 26 4.07 -2.54 6.55
CA MET A 26 3.30 -3.43 5.68
C MET A 26 4.19 -4.29 4.78
N LYS A 27 5.17 -3.70 4.09
CA LYS A 27 6.10 -4.44 3.23
C LYS A 27 6.89 -5.48 4.00
N GLN A 28 7.34 -5.15 5.22
CA GLN A 28 8.04 -6.08 6.09
C GLN A 28 7.15 -7.27 6.46
N THR A 29 5.89 -7.04 6.85
CA THR A 29 4.94 -8.11 7.14
C THR A 29 4.68 -8.99 5.92
N LEU A 30 4.52 -8.40 4.74
CA LEU A 30 4.31 -9.17 3.50
C LEU A 30 5.53 -10.03 3.15
N ALA A 31 6.75 -9.53 3.36
CA ALA A 31 7.97 -10.32 3.15
C ALA A 31 8.03 -11.54 4.09
N GLN A 32 7.65 -11.36 5.36
CA GLN A 32 7.54 -12.47 6.32
C GLN A 32 6.49 -13.50 5.90
N ILE A 33 5.34 -13.06 5.39
CA ILE A 33 4.30 -13.97 4.87
C ILE A 33 4.86 -14.76 3.67
N ALA A 34 5.59 -14.10 2.75
CA ALA A 34 6.19 -14.78 1.61
C ALA A 34 7.19 -15.88 2.04
N GLU A 35 8.00 -15.60 3.06
CA GLU A 35 8.94 -16.57 3.64
C GLU A 35 8.21 -17.75 4.30
N GLN A 36 7.16 -17.47 5.08
CA GLN A 36 6.34 -18.52 5.71
C GLN A 36 5.66 -19.41 4.67
N LEU A 37 5.13 -18.83 3.59
CA LEU A 37 4.52 -19.60 2.51
C LEU A 37 5.54 -20.53 1.83
N GLU A 38 6.79 -20.09 1.63
CA GLU A 38 7.84 -20.95 1.08
C GLU A 38 8.20 -22.09 2.04
N ALA A 39 8.31 -21.78 3.34
CA ALA A 39 8.61 -22.77 4.38
C ALA A 39 7.53 -23.86 4.51
N ILE A 40 6.28 -23.57 4.15
CA ILE A 40 5.17 -24.53 4.20
C ILE A 40 5.19 -25.52 3.02
N ARG A 41 5.78 -25.17 1.86
CA ARG A 41 5.80 -26.03 0.67
C ARG A 41 6.33 -27.46 0.91
N PRO A 42 7.47 -27.69 1.62
CA PRO A 42 7.90 -29.04 1.92
C PRO A 42 6.92 -29.81 2.81
N LEU A 43 6.22 -29.14 3.73
CA LEU A 43 5.19 -29.76 4.57
C LEU A 43 3.99 -30.21 3.74
N ILE A 44 3.61 -29.44 2.72
CA ILE A 44 2.54 -29.82 1.78
C ILE A 44 2.95 -31.08 1.00
N ASN A 45 4.19 -31.13 0.52
CA ASN A 45 4.70 -32.30 -0.19
C ASN A 45 4.72 -33.55 0.70
N GLN A 46 5.12 -33.40 1.96
CA GLN A 46 5.10 -34.48 2.93
C GLN A 46 3.65 -34.94 3.22
N ALA A 47 2.74 -34.01 3.46
CA ALA A 47 1.32 -34.32 3.68
C ALA A 47 0.69 -35.04 2.49
N GLN A 48 1.10 -34.72 1.25
CA GLN A 48 0.66 -35.45 0.07
C GLN A 48 1.16 -36.90 0.06
N GLN A 49 2.39 -37.14 0.50
CA GLN A 49 2.96 -38.49 0.59
C GLN A 49 2.33 -39.32 1.70
N GLU A 50 1.92 -38.68 2.80
CA GLU A 50 1.30 -39.34 3.96
C GLU A 50 -0.21 -39.58 3.80
N GLN A 51 -0.85 -38.92 2.82
CA GLN A 51 -2.28 -39.12 2.58
C GLN A 51 -2.55 -40.55 2.11
N SER A 52 -3.34 -41.30 2.89
CA SER A 52 -3.84 -42.62 2.52
C SER A 52 -4.54 -42.60 1.17
N GLU A 53 -4.50 -43.71 0.43
CA GLU A 53 -5.13 -43.85 -0.89
C GLU A 53 -6.65 -43.63 -0.86
N ASN A 54 -7.30 -43.96 0.26
CA ASN A 54 -8.76 -43.86 0.40
C ASN A 54 -9.16 -43.16 1.71
N PRO A 55 -8.85 -41.86 1.84
CA PRO A 55 -9.08 -41.14 3.07
C PRO A 55 -10.56 -40.71 3.15
N ARG A 56 -11.10 -40.62 4.37
CA ARG A 56 -12.45 -40.06 4.58
C ARG A 56 -12.59 -38.63 4.06
N VAL A 57 -11.49 -37.87 4.12
CA VAL A 57 -11.37 -36.51 3.58
C VAL A 57 -10.13 -36.50 2.70
N LYS A 58 -10.30 -36.23 1.40
CA LYS A 58 -9.21 -36.14 0.45
C LYS A 58 -8.82 -34.69 0.25
N ILE A 59 -7.57 -34.36 0.55
CA ILE A 59 -6.97 -33.09 0.19
C ILE A 59 -6.49 -33.20 -1.26
N HIS A 60 -6.91 -32.24 -2.08
CA HIS A 60 -6.45 -32.09 -3.46
C HIS A 60 -5.24 -31.18 -3.50
N PHE A 61 -4.05 -31.79 -3.46
CA PHE A 61 -2.78 -31.08 -3.49
C PHE A 61 -2.47 -30.43 -4.85
N ASN A 62 -3.00 -31.02 -5.91
CA ASN A 62 -2.89 -30.56 -7.29
C ASN A 62 -4.28 -30.24 -7.86
N SER A 63 -4.31 -29.48 -8.95
CA SER A 63 -5.52 -29.23 -9.72
C SER A 63 -6.27 -30.52 -10.05
N TRP A 64 -7.60 -30.48 -9.94
CA TRP A 64 -8.47 -31.64 -10.11
C TRP A 64 -9.78 -31.25 -10.76
N THR A 65 -10.44 -32.22 -11.40
CA THR A 65 -11.73 -32.01 -12.06
C THR A 65 -12.81 -32.72 -11.26
N ASP A 66 -13.91 -32.02 -10.99
CA ASP A 66 -15.06 -32.58 -10.27
C ASP A 66 -15.96 -33.44 -11.17
N ALA A 67 -17.00 -34.03 -10.56
CA ALA A 67 -17.97 -34.87 -11.27
C ALA A 67 -18.77 -34.11 -12.35
N ASN A 68 -18.78 -32.77 -12.31
CA ASN A 68 -19.47 -31.92 -13.27
C ASN A 68 -18.54 -31.45 -14.40
N GLY A 69 -17.27 -31.85 -14.39
CA GLY A 69 -16.28 -31.44 -15.38
C GLY A 69 -15.63 -30.09 -15.09
N VAL A 70 -15.82 -29.51 -13.91
CA VAL A 70 -15.20 -28.24 -13.52
C VAL A 70 -13.82 -28.50 -12.92
N THR A 71 -12.80 -27.81 -13.43
CA THR A 71 -11.45 -27.87 -12.89
C THR A 71 -11.29 -26.88 -11.74
N HIS A 72 -10.88 -27.39 -10.58
CA HIS A 72 -10.59 -26.65 -9.37
C HIS A 72 -9.08 -26.59 -9.15
N ALA A 73 -8.60 -25.46 -8.63
CA ALA A 73 -7.22 -25.34 -8.18
C ALA A 73 -6.97 -26.28 -7.00
N GLY A 74 -5.76 -26.86 -6.95
CA GLY A 74 -5.29 -27.58 -5.78
C GLY A 74 -4.62 -26.65 -4.79
N LEU A 75 -4.40 -27.14 -3.56
CA LEU A 75 -3.72 -26.39 -2.50
C LEU A 75 -2.36 -25.81 -2.97
N SER A 76 -1.59 -26.58 -3.74
CA SER A 76 -0.29 -26.10 -4.24
C SER A 76 -0.41 -24.93 -5.20
N ASP A 77 -1.48 -24.88 -5.98
CA ASP A 77 -1.72 -23.81 -6.96
C ASP A 77 -2.23 -22.55 -6.24
N ASP A 78 -3.09 -22.72 -5.23
CA ASP A 78 -3.53 -21.63 -4.36
C ASP A 78 -2.35 -20.97 -3.65
N ILE A 79 -1.47 -21.75 -3.03
CA ILE A 79 -0.28 -21.22 -2.32
C ILE A 79 0.64 -20.45 -3.26
N LYS A 80 0.87 -20.96 -4.48
CA LYS A 80 1.63 -20.22 -5.52
C LYS A 80 0.94 -18.90 -5.88
N SER A 81 -0.39 -18.90 -6.03
CA SER A 81 -1.15 -17.70 -6.38
C SER A 81 -1.05 -16.63 -5.29
N ILE A 82 -1.12 -17.03 -4.01
CA ILE A 82 -0.99 -16.14 -2.87
C ILE A 82 0.43 -15.57 -2.82
N GLN A 83 1.46 -16.41 -2.98
CA GLN A 83 2.85 -15.97 -3.01
C GLN A 83 3.08 -14.95 -4.12
N TYR A 84 2.55 -15.20 -5.32
CA TYR A 84 2.62 -14.26 -6.43
C TYR A 84 1.96 -12.93 -6.10
N ALA A 85 0.75 -12.95 -5.53
CA ALA A 85 0.03 -11.74 -5.14
C ALA A 85 0.76 -10.94 -4.04
N VAL A 86 1.36 -11.63 -3.06
CA VAL A 86 2.16 -11.01 -1.99
C VAL A 86 3.40 -10.33 -2.58
N VAL A 87 4.14 -11.02 -3.45
CA VAL A 87 5.33 -10.44 -4.11
C VAL A 87 4.93 -9.25 -4.99
N ALA A 88 3.83 -9.35 -5.73
CA ALA A 88 3.30 -8.25 -6.53
C ALA A 88 2.92 -7.04 -5.66
N ALA A 89 2.34 -7.27 -4.49
CA ALA A 89 1.98 -6.21 -3.55
C ALA A 89 3.22 -5.52 -2.94
N ILE A 90 4.28 -6.26 -2.61
CA ILE A 90 5.57 -5.68 -2.15
C ILE A 90 6.17 -4.78 -3.23
N ASN A 91 6.15 -5.25 -4.47
CA ASN A 91 6.75 -4.57 -5.62
C ASN A 91 5.87 -3.45 -6.20
N ARG A 92 4.66 -3.23 -5.66
CA ARG A 92 3.77 -2.19 -6.14
C ARG A 92 4.37 -0.82 -5.87
N THR A 93 4.70 -0.09 -6.92
CA THR A 93 5.08 1.32 -6.83
C THR A 93 3.83 2.15 -6.52
N PRO A 94 3.83 2.98 -5.46
CA PRO A 94 2.77 3.97 -5.26
C PRO A 94 2.71 4.90 -6.48
N VAL A 95 1.54 5.00 -7.10
CA VAL A 95 1.30 5.97 -8.17
C VAL A 95 0.67 7.19 -7.50
N ASP A 96 1.41 8.29 -7.44
CA ASP A 96 0.84 9.55 -6.96
C ASP A 96 -0.32 9.98 -7.87
N PRO A 97 -1.40 10.58 -7.32
CA PRO A 97 -2.45 11.16 -8.13
C PRO A 97 -1.83 12.13 -9.13
N ARG A 98 -1.99 11.86 -10.42
CA ARG A 98 -1.51 12.79 -11.46
C ARG A 98 -2.40 14.03 -11.44
N THR A 99 -1.81 15.19 -11.20
CA THR A 99 -2.48 16.48 -11.39
C THR A 99 -2.71 16.69 -12.88
N ILE A 100 -3.91 16.35 -13.35
CA ILE A 100 -4.37 16.68 -14.69
C ILE A 100 -4.75 18.15 -14.74
N LYS A 101 -4.18 18.89 -15.70
CA LYS A 101 -4.60 20.26 -15.96
C LYS A 101 -6.07 20.23 -16.41
N PRO A 102 -6.96 21.03 -15.81
CA PRO A 102 -8.35 21.09 -16.25
C PRO A 102 -8.43 21.52 -17.72
N LEU A 103 -9.35 20.92 -18.45
CA LEU A 103 -9.61 21.24 -19.85
C LEU A 103 -10.18 22.66 -19.95
N SER A 104 -9.93 23.36 -21.08
CA SER A 104 -10.27 24.77 -21.25
C SER A 104 -11.76 25.13 -21.09
N ASN A 105 -12.66 24.13 -21.11
CA ASN A 105 -14.10 24.28 -20.94
C ASN A 105 -14.66 23.39 -19.81
N ASP A 106 -13.82 22.97 -18.87
CA ASP A 106 -14.30 22.22 -17.71
C ASP A 106 -15.15 23.15 -16.82
N PHE A 107 -16.32 22.69 -16.38
CA PHE A 107 -17.21 23.48 -15.52
C PHE A 107 -16.59 23.53 -14.11
N VAL A 108 -15.71 24.49 -13.89
CA VAL A 108 -15.27 24.84 -12.53
C VAL A 108 -16.42 25.59 -11.85
N ASP A 109 -17.10 24.91 -10.92
CA ASP A 109 -18.06 25.57 -10.03
C ASP A 109 -17.29 26.67 -9.26
N SER A 110 -17.66 27.92 -9.52
CA SER A 110 -16.95 29.11 -9.01
C SER A 110 -17.11 29.30 -7.51
N SER A 111 -17.85 28.40 -6.84
CA SER A 111 -18.07 28.41 -5.40
C SER A 111 -16.96 27.73 -4.58
N ASN A 112 -15.97 27.09 -5.20
CA ASN A 112 -14.91 26.34 -4.47
C ASN A 112 -13.48 26.91 -4.64
N THR A 113 -13.34 28.19 -5.01
CA THR A 113 -12.05 28.83 -5.34
C THR A 113 -11.15 29.15 -4.11
N GLN A 114 -11.48 28.68 -2.90
CA GLN A 114 -10.73 29.03 -1.68
C GLN A 114 -9.73 27.94 -1.21
N ASN A 115 -9.75 26.73 -1.76
CA ASN A 115 -8.88 25.62 -1.27
C ASN A 115 -7.74 25.20 -2.21
N VAL A 116 -7.39 26.01 -3.22
CA VAL A 116 -6.29 25.67 -4.16
C VAL A 116 -5.01 26.50 -3.90
N THR A 117 -5.03 27.46 -2.97
CA THR A 117 -3.90 28.41 -2.78
C THR A 117 -3.25 28.30 -1.40
N SER A 118 -3.07 27.09 -0.87
CA SER A 118 -2.27 26.88 0.36
C SER A 118 -1.35 25.68 0.19
N GLY A 119 -0.38 25.86 -0.71
CA GLY A 119 0.68 24.88 -0.98
C GLY A 119 1.91 25.48 -1.64
N THR A 120 2.12 26.80 -1.56
CA THR A 120 3.40 27.42 -1.89
C THR A 120 4.30 27.33 -0.68
N ASN A 121 4.88 26.14 -0.48
CA ASN A 121 6.04 25.99 0.39
C ASN A 121 7.16 26.88 -0.15
N GLN A 122 7.63 27.74 0.74
CA GLN A 122 8.86 28.50 0.62
C GLN A 122 10.01 27.54 0.27
N ILE A 123 10.68 27.74 -0.86
CA ILE A 123 12.10 27.40 -1.04
C ILE A 123 12.69 28.39 -2.08
N SER A 124 13.74 29.07 -1.65
CA SER A 124 14.81 29.70 -2.45
C SER A 124 14.53 30.98 -3.23
N LYS A 125 14.69 32.12 -2.53
CA LYS A 125 15.38 33.27 -3.11
C LYS A 125 16.88 33.19 -2.77
N ALA A 126 17.68 33.48 -3.81
CA ALA A 126 19.07 33.94 -3.79
C ALA A 126 20.18 32.90 -3.55
N ASN A 127 20.64 32.29 -4.63
CA ASN A 127 22.08 32.14 -4.87
C ASN A 127 22.40 32.56 -6.31
N THR A 128 22.80 33.81 -6.50
CA THR A 128 23.58 34.24 -7.66
C THR A 128 24.46 35.40 -7.21
N ASN A 129 25.56 35.06 -6.55
CA ASN A 129 26.66 36.00 -6.40
C ASN A 129 27.52 35.95 -7.67
N ASN A 130 27.98 37.14 -8.06
CA ASN A 130 29.13 37.45 -8.90
C ASN A 130 28.90 37.62 -10.42
N THR A 131 28.69 38.86 -10.86
CA THR A 131 29.75 39.61 -11.56
C THR A 131 29.51 41.12 -11.44
N THR A 132 30.56 41.83 -11.04
CA THR A 132 30.62 43.25 -10.70
C THR A 132 30.61 44.16 -11.91
N ASN A 133 29.82 45.22 -11.76
CA ASN A 133 29.81 46.55 -12.39
C ASN A 133 30.89 46.93 -13.43
N LEU A 134 30.33 47.37 -14.55
CA LEU A 134 30.73 48.47 -15.42
C LEU A 134 31.30 49.68 -14.65
N ALA A 135 32.37 50.28 -15.16
CA ALA A 135 32.67 51.69 -14.99
C ALA A 135 33.02 52.26 -16.38
N ASP A 136 32.34 53.35 -16.74
CA ASP A 136 32.54 54.18 -17.92
C ASP A 136 33.89 54.93 -17.89
N ASP A 137 34.28 55.40 -19.09
CA ASP A 137 35.42 56.24 -19.54
C ASP A 137 36.62 55.52 -20.18
#